data_AF-A0A8J3R0R6-F1
#
_entry.id   AF-A0A8J3R0R6-F1
#
_cell.length_a   1.000
_cell.length_b   1.000
_cell.length_c   1.000
_cell.angle_alpha   90.00
_cell.angle_beta   90.00
_cell.angle_gamma   90.00
#
_symmetry.space_group_name_H-M   'P 1'
#
loop_
_entity.id
_entity.type
_entity.pdbx_description
1 polymer ?
#
loop_
_entity_poly.entity_id
_entity_poly.type
_entity_poly.pdbx_seq_one_letter_code
_entity_poly.pdbx_strand_id
1 'polypeptide(L)'
;MRLLLVAVAVLALGGCAGPGADGQSSGTAPLRGFGVEVDQAVAPLVTTVHLTTCGSWGCYEQDVPLFVSGPTSALPCPSRSAEPDAACGIARVPGPGPGYGYAPVPALTVDDVTVTVTTPSGAPFPVNAKVVVHPSTVCPDAPGRPGHATVPDARPSCPGGAPQARLRIAADGTVSQSS
;
A
#
# COMPACT_ATOMS: atom_id res chain seq x y z
N MET A 1 -10.95 63.00 -2.99
CA MET A 1 -9.79 63.37 -2.15
C MET A 1 -9.65 62.33 -1.05
N ARG A 2 -8.41 61.90 -0.76
CA ARG A 2 -7.94 60.89 0.25
C ARG A 2 -8.09 59.43 -0.20
N LEU A 3 -7.14 58.82 -0.92
CA LEU A 3 -5.75 58.40 -0.60
C LEU A 3 -5.62 57.35 0.53
N LEU A 4 -5.18 56.15 0.10
CA LEU A 4 -4.33 55.14 0.77
C LEU A 4 -4.75 54.51 2.11
N LEU A 5 -4.83 53.17 2.14
CA LEU A 5 -3.74 52.35 2.70
C LEU A 5 -3.92 50.86 2.38
N VAL A 6 -2.89 50.31 1.72
CA VAL A 6 -2.64 48.89 1.49
C VAL A 6 -2.21 48.26 2.81
N ALA A 7 -2.82 47.15 3.20
CA ALA A 7 -2.30 46.26 4.23
C ALA A 7 -2.27 44.83 3.67
N VAL A 8 -1.12 44.46 3.11
CA VAL A 8 -0.76 43.08 2.79
C VAL A 8 -0.47 42.38 4.11
N ALA A 9 -1.40 41.55 4.58
CA ALA A 9 -1.14 40.65 5.69
C ALA A 9 -0.42 39.41 5.16
N VAL A 10 0.90 39.41 5.35
CA VAL A 10 1.78 38.26 5.11
C VAL A 10 1.42 37.17 6.12
N LEU A 11 0.86 36.05 5.63
CA LEU A 11 0.74 34.80 6.38
C LEU A 11 2.13 34.16 6.50
N ALA A 12 2.87 34.54 7.54
CA ALA A 12 4.04 33.79 7.97
C ALA A 12 3.58 32.58 8.79
N LEU A 13 3.63 31.41 8.16
CA LEU A 13 3.48 30.10 8.79
C LEU A 13 4.57 29.94 9.87
N GLY A 14 4.17 30.05 11.14
CA GLY A 14 4.97 29.61 12.27
C GLY A 14 4.85 28.09 12.41
N GLY A 15 5.88 27.37 11.98
CA GLY A 15 6.10 25.97 12.32
C GLY A 15 7.51 25.82 12.88
N CYS A 16 7.62 25.52 14.17
CA CYS A 16 8.88 25.21 14.84
C CYS A 16 9.51 23.97 14.19
N ALA A 17 10.72 24.12 13.64
CA ALA A 17 11.62 23.01 13.34
C ALA A 17 12.87 23.18 14.21
N GLY A 18 12.95 22.38 15.27
CA GLY A 18 14.20 22.00 15.94
C GLY A 18 14.75 20.71 15.33
N PRO A 19 16.06 20.46 15.43
CA PRO A 19 16.84 19.77 14.40
C PRO A 19 16.98 18.27 14.61
N GLY A 20 17.16 17.53 13.52
CA GLY A 20 17.54 16.12 13.52
C GLY A 20 17.25 15.45 12.18
N ALA A 21 18.21 15.51 11.27
CA ALA A 21 18.24 14.67 10.07
C ALA A 21 18.47 13.22 10.48
N ASP A 22 17.62 12.31 10.01
CA ASP A 22 17.94 10.95 9.58
C ASP A 22 16.62 10.29 9.17
N GLY A 23 16.63 9.60 8.02
CA GLY A 23 15.46 9.07 7.32
C GLY A 23 14.40 8.43 8.22
N GLN A 24 13.37 9.22 8.56
CA GLN A 24 12.11 8.69 9.04
C GLN A 24 11.37 8.12 7.82
N SER A 25 11.72 6.89 7.46
CA SER A 25 10.72 5.94 6.98
C SER A 25 9.59 6.02 7.99
N SER A 26 8.45 6.59 7.58
CA SER A 26 7.26 6.64 8.42
C SER A 26 6.95 5.20 8.78
N GLY A 27 7.27 4.81 10.02
CA GLY A 27 7.01 3.49 10.56
C GLY A 27 5.50 3.31 10.72
N THR A 28 4.77 3.26 9.62
CA THR A 28 3.41 2.75 9.61
C THR A 28 3.53 1.30 10.02
N ALA A 29 3.08 1.01 11.24
CA ALA A 29 2.96 -0.36 11.71
C ALA A 29 2.25 -1.17 10.61
N PRO A 30 2.82 -2.30 10.16
CA PRO A 30 2.21 -3.10 9.11
C PRO A 30 0.78 -3.43 9.55
N LEU A 31 -0.20 -3.12 8.70
CA LEU A 31 -1.59 -3.44 8.96
C LEU A 31 -1.82 -4.93 8.70
N ARG A 32 -2.75 -5.55 9.42
CA ARG A 32 -3.16 -6.94 9.16
C ARG A 32 -4.19 -6.97 8.04
N GLY A 33 -4.02 -7.84 7.05
CA GLY A 33 -4.97 -7.92 5.94
C GLY A 33 -4.38 -8.35 4.61
N PHE A 34 -5.11 -8.01 3.56
CA PHE A 34 -4.78 -8.40 2.18
C PHE A 34 -4.58 -7.17 1.32
N GLY A 35 -3.43 -7.10 0.66
CA GLY A 35 -3.28 -6.26 -0.52
C GLY A 35 -4.00 -6.93 -1.69
N VAL A 36 -4.73 -6.15 -2.49
CA VAL A 36 -5.33 -6.60 -3.74
C VAL A 36 -4.68 -5.83 -4.88
N GLU A 37 -4.14 -6.56 -5.83
CA GLU A 37 -3.55 -6.04 -7.06
C GLU A 37 -4.34 -6.57 -8.26
N VAL A 38 -4.69 -5.68 -9.18
CA VAL A 38 -5.40 -6.02 -10.41
C VAL A 38 -4.54 -5.67 -11.61
N ASP A 39 -4.43 -6.61 -12.54
CA ASP A 39 -3.68 -6.43 -13.78
C ASP A 39 -4.11 -5.16 -14.52
N GLN A 40 -3.13 -4.41 -15.00
CA GLN A 40 -3.33 -3.13 -15.68
C GLN A 40 -4.33 -3.21 -16.84
N ALA A 41 -4.38 -4.33 -17.57
CA ALA A 41 -5.26 -4.49 -18.72
C ALA A 41 -6.76 -4.47 -18.33
N VAL A 42 -7.09 -4.85 -17.10
CA VAL A 42 -8.48 -4.97 -16.61
C VAL A 42 -8.76 -4.08 -15.40
N ALA A 43 -7.75 -3.40 -14.84
CA ALA A 43 -7.90 -2.51 -13.70
C ALA A 43 -9.01 -1.44 -13.86
N PRO A 44 -9.24 -0.80 -15.03
CA PRO A 44 -10.35 0.14 -15.20
C PRO A 44 -11.75 -0.52 -15.15
N LEU A 45 -11.82 -1.83 -15.34
CA LEU A 45 -13.07 -2.61 -15.35
C LEU A 45 -13.39 -3.21 -13.97
N VAL A 46 -12.42 -3.21 -13.06
CA VAL A 46 -12.53 -3.78 -11.71
C VAL A 46 -12.23 -2.68 -10.70
N THR A 47 -13.23 -1.86 -10.39
CA THR A 47 -13.10 -0.73 -9.45
C THR A 47 -13.35 -1.12 -8.00
N THR A 48 -14.04 -2.24 -7.77
CA THR A 48 -14.34 -2.78 -6.44
C THR A 48 -14.38 -4.30 -6.51
N VAL A 49 -13.86 -4.97 -5.48
CA VAL A 49 -14.07 -6.41 -5.27
C VAL A 49 -14.64 -6.65 -3.87
N HIS A 50 -15.51 -7.62 -3.74
CA HIS A 50 -15.97 -8.15 -2.47
C HIS A 50 -15.04 -9.29 -2.05
N LEU A 51 -14.49 -9.20 -0.84
CA LEU A 51 -13.65 -10.23 -0.25
C LEU A 51 -14.35 -10.89 0.94
N THR A 52 -14.47 -12.21 0.89
CA THR A 52 -14.83 -13.04 2.04
C THR A 52 -13.59 -13.81 2.48
N THR A 53 -13.07 -13.53 3.66
CA THR A 53 -11.91 -14.23 4.24
C THR A 53 -12.37 -15.08 5.41
N CYS A 54 -12.11 -16.39 5.37
CA CYS A 54 -12.48 -17.32 6.43
C CYS A 54 -11.23 -18.01 7.01
N GLY A 55 -11.12 -17.99 8.33
CA GLY A 55 -10.10 -18.67 9.11
C GLY A 55 -10.65 -19.31 10.39
N SER A 56 -9.78 -19.68 11.31
CA SER A 56 -10.16 -20.24 12.63
C SER A 56 -10.99 -19.27 13.48
N TRP A 57 -10.94 -17.98 13.16
CA TRP A 57 -11.65 -16.88 13.82
C TRP A 57 -13.01 -16.54 13.18
N GLY A 58 -13.48 -17.35 12.22
CA GLY A 58 -14.73 -17.11 11.48
C GLY A 58 -14.49 -16.47 10.11
N CYS A 59 -15.52 -15.84 9.55
CA CYS A 59 -15.46 -15.19 8.24
C CYS A 59 -15.64 -13.68 8.36
N TYR A 60 -14.87 -12.93 7.58
CA TYR A 60 -14.92 -11.47 7.49
C TYR A 60 -15.20 -11.10 6.04
N GLU A 61 -16.16 -10.21 5.85
CA GLU A 61 -16.62 -9.76 4.53
C GLU A 61 -16.42 -8.25 4.41
N GLN A 62 -15.91 -7.79 3.28
CA GLN A 62 -15.77 -6.38 2.99
C GLN A 62 -15.64 -6.10 1.50
N ASP A 63 -16.13 -4.94 1.07
CA ASP A 63 -15.86 -4.39 -0.25
C ASP A 63 -14.53 -3.63 -0.23
N VAL A 64 -13.66 -3.94 -1.18
CA VAL A 64 -12.33 -3.36 -1.33
C VAL A 64 -12.34 -2.43 -2.54
N PRO A 65 -12.29 -1.10 -2.34
CA PRO A 65 -12.12 -0.18 -3.44
C PRO A 65 -10.72 -0.33 -4.05
N LEU A 66 -10.66 -0.31 -5.38
CA LEU A 66 -9.44 -0.45 -6.16
C LEU A 66 -9.13 0.87 -6.86
N PHE A 67 -7.92 1.36 -6.64
CA PHE A 67 -7.43 2.59 -7.22
C PHE A 67 -6.40 2.28 -8.30
N VAL A 68 -6.74 2.64 -9.55
CA VAL A 68 -5.80 2.57 -10.67
C VAL A 68 -4.69 3.56 -10.39
N SER A 69 -3.45 3.09 -10.31
CA SER A 69 -2.31 3.95 -10.10
C SER A 69 -1.38 3.90 -11.30
N GLY A 70 -1.09 5.07 -11.88
CA GLY A 70 -0.15 5.17 -12.98
C GLY A 70 1.30 4.91 -12.56
N PRO A 71 2.22 4.85 -13.53
CA PRO A 71 3.62 4.55 -13.26
C PRO A 71 4.25 5.58 -12.32
N THR A 72 5.15 5.11 -11.45
CA THR A 72 5.99 5.98 -10.64
C THR A 72 7.17 6.48 -11.48
N SER A 73 7.44 7.77 -11.40
CA SER A 73 8.62 8.41 -12.00
C SER A 73 9.46 9.03 -10.91
N ALA A 74 10.77 8.78 -10.95
CA ALA A 74 11.72 9.48 -10.11
C ALA A 74 11.83 10.93 -10.58
N LEU A 75 11.61 11.89 -9.68
CA LEU A 75 11.84 13.29 -9.97
C LEU A 75 13.35 13.55 -10.00
N PRO A 76 13.85 14.31 -11.00
CA PRO A 76 15.27 14.64 -11.05
C PRO A 76 15.68 15.36 -9.77
N CYS A 77 16.69 14.81 -9.10
CA CYS A 77 17.25 15.42 -7.90
C CYS A 77 17.97 16.71 -8.33
N PRO A 78 17.76 17.87 -7.66
CA PRO A 78 18.37 19.13 -8.08
C PRO A 78 19.89 19.02 -8.01
N SER A 79 20.53 18.99 -9.18
CA SER A 79 21.98 18.89 -9.33
C SER A 79 22.66 20.24 -9.06
N ARG A 80 22.78 20.61 -7.78
CA ARG A 80 23.83 21.48 -7.27
C ARG A 80 24.20 20.95 -5.89
N SER A 81 25.37 20.30 -5.80
CA SER A 81 25.87 19.55 -4.65
C SER A 81 24.84 18.59 -4.05
N ALA A 82 24.92 17.31 -4.45
CA ALA A 82 24.22 16.25 -3.74
C ALA A 82 24.77 16.18 -2.30
N GLU A 83 24.18 16.98 -1.41
CA GLU A 83 24.23 16.71 0.01
C GLU A 83 23.62 15.32 0.23
N PRO A 84 24.15 14.50 1.15
CA PRO A 84 23.64 13.14 1.42
C PRO A 84 22.13 13.08 1.70
N ASP A 85 21.52 14.22 2.02
CA ASP A 85 20.12 14.39 2.41
C ASP A 85 19.20 14.87 1.26
N ALA A 86 19.70 14.96 0.03
CA ALA A 86 18.89 15.30 -1.14
C ALA A 86 18.00 14.11 -1.56
N ALA A 87 16.90 13.89 -0.84
CA ALA A 87 15.92 12.87 -1.19
C ALA A 87 15.26 13.19 -2.54
N CYS A 88 15.45 12.31 -3.52
CA CYS A 88 14.78 12.41 -4.82
C CYS A 88 13.29 12.05 -4.64
N GLY A 89 12.39 12.95 -5.01
CA GLY A 89 10.95 12.69 -4.90
C GLY A 89 10.49 11.62 -5.88
N ILE A 90 9.44 10.88 -5.54
CA ILE A 90 8.74 9.98 -6.47
C ILE A 90 7.39 10.61 -6.78
N ALA A 91 7.11 10.85 -8.06
CA ALA A 91 5.78 11.29 -8.52
C ALA A 91 5.04 10.11 -9.16
N ARG A 92 3.75 9.95 -8.84
CA ARG A 92 2.86 9.08 -9.63
C ARG A 92 2.41 9.88 -10.84
N VAL A 93 2.76 9.41 -12.03
CA VAL A 93 2.37 10.06 -13.30
C VAL A 93 0.95 9.60 -13.64
N PRO A 94 0.07 10.48 -14.16
CA PRO A 94 -1.21 10.04 -14.72
C PRO A 94 -0.98 9.00 -15.81
N GLY A 95 -1.59 7.82 -15.71
CA GLY A 95 -1.45 6.78 -16.71
C GLY A 95 -2.21 5.50 -16.36
N PRO A 96 -2.47 4.62 -17.34
CA PRO A 96 -3.03 3.30 -17.08
C PRO A 96 -1.97 2.49 -16.36
N GLY A 97 -2.26 2.05 -15.14
CA GLY A 97 -1.42 1.13 -14.39
C GLY A 97 -2.27 0.10 -13.67
N PRO A 98 -1.65 -0.78 -12.88
CA PRO A 98 -2.39 -1.75 -12.08
C PRO A 98 -3.32 -1.06 -11.06
N GLY A 99 -4.39 -1.77 -10.73
CA GLY A 99 -5.33 -1.38 -9.67
C GLY A 99 -4.84 -1.89 -8.33
N TYR A 100 -4.93 -1.07 -7.28
CA TYR A 100 -4.53 -1.46 -5.93
C TYR A 100 -5.62 -1.17 -4.91
N GLY A 101 -5.81 -2.11 -3.98
CA GLY A 101 -6.68 -1.94 -2.83
C GLY A 101 -6.11 -2.66 -1.61
N TYR A 102 -6.70 -2.39 -0.45
CA TYR A 102 -6.31 -3.01 0.79
C TYR A 102 -7.53 -3.38 1.62
N ALA A 103 -7.51 -4.59 2.16
CA ALA A 103 -8.61 -5.20 2.88
C ALA A 103 -8.14 -5.52 4.31
N PRO A 104 -8.45 -4.69 5.32
CA PRO A 104 -8.02 -4.94 6.69
C PRO A 104 -8.71 -6.18 7.26
N VAL A 105 -7.96 -7.05 7.93
CA VAL A 105 -8.49 -8.21 8.64
C VAL A 105 -7.82 -8.28 10.00
N PRO A 106 -8.40 -7.64 11.04
CA PRO A 106 -7.75 -7.52 12.35
C PRO A 106 -7.39 -8.87 13.01
N ALA A 107 -8.20 -9.90 12.76
CA ALA A 107 -7.99 -11.24 13.30
C ALA A 107 -7.01 -12.11 12.48
N LEU A 108 -6.44 -11.60 11.39
CA LEU A 108 -5.57 -12.38 10.51
C LEU A 108 -4.33 -12.91 11.26
N THR A 109 -4.10 -14.21 11.13
CA THR A 109 -2.94 -14.95 11.63
C THR A 109 -2.06 -15.41 10.46
N VAL A 110 -1.00 -16.17 10.74
CA VAL A 110 -0.14 -16.80 9.70
C VAL A 110 -0.65 -18.17 9.26
N ASP A 111 -1.77 -18.62 9.80
CA ASP A 111 -2.37 -19.90 9.41
C ASP A 111 -3.01 -19.77 8.02
N ASP A 112 -3.14 -20.89 7.31
CA ASP A 112 -3.84 -20.92 6.03
C ASP A 112 -5.28 -20.45 6.19
N VAL A 113 -5.70 -19.57 5.28
CA VAL A 113 -7.06 -19.02 5.23
C VAL A 113 -7.64 -19.20 3.85
N THR A 114 -8.96 -19.32 3.79
CA THR A 114 -9.69 -19.36 2.53
C THR A 114 -10.21 -17.97 2.20
N VAL A 115 -9.90 -17.47 1.00
CA VAL A 115 -10.39 -16.19 0.51
C VAL A 115 -11.24 -16.39 -0.73
N THR A 116 -12.44 -15.86 -0.71
CA THR A 116 -13.31 -15.73 -1.88
C THR A 116 -13.25 -14.30 -2.38
N VAL A 117 -12.99 -14.12 -3.67
CA VAL A 117 -12.96 -12.83 -4.36
C VAL A 117 -14.06 -12.79 -5.39
N THR A 118 -14.97 -11.83 -5.26
CA THR A 118 -16.05 -11.61 -6.23
C THR A 118 -16.12 -10.15 -6.66
N THR A 119 -16.60 -9.89 -7.87
CA THR A 119 -17.02 -8.54 -8.26
C THR A 119 -18.53 -8.38 -8.08
N PRO A 120 -19.03 -7.15 -7.88
CA PRO A 120 -20.47 -6.89 -7.83
C PRO A 120 -21.21 -7.40 -9.07
N SER A 121 -22.49 -7.77 -8.90
CA SER A 121 -23.35 -8.17 -10.00
C SER A 121 -23.43 -7.09 -11.08
N GLY A 122 -23.22 -7.46 -12.34
CA GLY A 122 -23.22 -6.53 -13.48
C GLY A 122 -21.90 -5.79 -13.70
N ALA A 123 -20.83 -6.14 -12.96
CA ALA A 123 -19.50 -5.62 -13.24
C ALA A 123 -19.06 -5.94 -14.69
N PRO A 124 -18.37 -5.01 -15.37
CA PRO A 124 -17.88 -5.23 -16.74
C PRO A 124 -16.90 -6.40 -16.86
N PHE A 125 -16.20 -6.72 -15.77
CA PHE A 125 -15.26 -7.82 -15.69
C PHE A 125 -15.60 -8.71 -14.47
N PRO A 126 -16.28 -9.85 -14.69
CA PRO A 126 -16.72 -10.69 -13.59
C PRO A 126 -15.55 -11.49 -13.00
N VAL A 127 -15.36 -11.37 -11.68
CA VAL A 127 -14.46 -12.24 -10.91
C VAL A 127 -15.31 -13.07 -9.96
N ASN A 128 -15.03 -14.37 -9.88
CA ASN A 128 -15.54 -15.26 -8.85
C ASN A 128 -14.52 -16.38 -8.63
N ALA A 129 -13.67 -16.21 -7.62
CA ALA A 129 -12.60 -17.13 -7.33
C ALA A 129 -12.54 -17.44 -5.84
N LYS A 130 -12.13 -18.68 -5.52
CA LYS A 130 -11.87 -19.13 -4.16
C LYS A 130 -10.44 -19.66 -4.10
N VAL A 131 -9.62 -19.09 -3.23
CA VAL A 131 -8.19 -19.41 -3.10
C VAL A 131 -7.82 -19.67 -1.65
N VAL A 132 -6.90 -20.61 -1.44
CA VAL A 132 -6.22 -20.78 -0.15
C VAL A 132 -4.99 -19.87 -0.15
N VAL A 133 -4.83 -19.09 0.90
CA VAL A 133 -3.77 -18.08 1.04
C VAL A 133 -3.00 -18.37 2.31
N HIS A 134 -1.67 -18.25 2.22
CA HIS A 134 -0.76 -18.40 3.34
C HIS A 134 -0.18 -17.03 3.74
N PRO A 135 -0.73 -16.34 4.76
CA PRO A 135 -0.23 -15.03 5.17
C PRO A 135 1.18 -15.11 5.74
N SER A 136 2.02 -14.13 5.38
CA SER A 136 3.37 -14.00 5.93
C SER A 136 3.46 -12.80 6.86
N THR A 137 4.33 -12.86 7.87
CA THR A 137 4.54 -11.70 8.76
C THR A 137 5.44 -10.69 8.07
N VAL A 138 4.90 -9.50 7.80
CA VAL A 138 5.68 -8.36 7.31
C VAL A 138 6.24 -7.62 8.53
N CYS A 139 7.55 -7.44 8.56
CA CYS A 139 8.25 -6.74 9.62
C CYS A 139 8.42 -5.26 9.29
N PRO A 140 8.23 -4.34 10.25
CA PRO A 140 8.68 -2.97 10.06
C PRO A 140 10.20 -2.95 9.89
N ASP A 141 10.69 -2.15 8.96
CA ASP A 141 12.12 -1.89 8.84
C ASP A 141 12.62 -1.26 10.14
N ALA A 142 13.67 -1.84 10.72
CA ALA A 142 14.32 -1.25 11.89
C ALA A 142 15.12 -0.01 11.45
N PRO A 143 14.91 1.17 12.08
CA PRO A 143 15.72 2.34 11.79
C PRO A 143 17.21 2.03 11.98
N GLY A 144 18.04 2.33 10.97
CA GLY A 144 19.50 2.20 11.04
C GLY A 144 20.08 0.80 10.77
N ARG A 145 19.28 -0.18 10.32
CA ARG A 145 19.80 -1.50 9.93
C ARG A 145 19.84 -1.62 8.40
N PRO A 146 21.03 -1.65 7.76
CA PRO A 146 21.11 -1.89 6.32
C PRO A 146 20.52 -3.26 5.99
N GLY A 147 19.61 -3.30 5.00
CA GLY A 147 18.77 -4.44 4.64
C GLY A 147 19.49 -5.77 4.78
N HIS A 148 19.10 -6.55 5.80
CA HIS A 148 19.66 -7.88 6.00
C HIS A 148 18.91 -8.86 5.13
N ALA A 149 19.70 -9.61 4.36
CA ALA A 149 19.29 -10.76 3.60
C ALA A 149 18.42 -11.70 4.45
N THR A 150 17.38 -12.23 3.82
CA THR A 150 16.47 -13.25 4.33
C THR A 150 17.27 -14.39 4.96
N VAL A 151 17.28 -14.48 6.29
CA VAL A 151 17.88 -15.63 6.99
C VAL A 151 16.87 -16.78 6.93
N PRO A 152 17.20 -17.95 6.35
CA PRO A 152 16.18 -18.97 6.05
C PRO A 152 15.58 -19.70 7.27
N ASP A 153 16.22 -19.72 8.44
CA ASP A 153 15.89 -20.77 9.44
C ASP A 153 15.83 -20.35 10.92
N ALA A 154 15.91 -19.06 11.24
CA ALA A 154 15.58 -18.59 12.58
C ALA A 154 14.31 -17.77 12.46
N ARG A 155 13.16 -18.22 12.99
CA ARG A 155 11.96 -17.40 13.13
C ARG A 155 12.38 -16.12 13.86
N PRO A 156 12.62 -14.99 13.16
CA PRO A 156 12.98 -13.78 13.85
C PRO A 156 11.71 -13.39 14.56
N SER A 157 11.71 -13.38 15.90
CA SER A 157 10.65 -12.69 16.63
C SER A 157 10.61 -11.29 16.03
N CYS A 158 9.53 -10.97 15.34
CA CYS A 158 9.36 -9.74 14.60
C CYS A 158 8.46 -8.82 15.43
N PRO A 159 9.01 -8.12 16.45
CA PRO A 159 8.21 -7.25 17.30
C PRO A 159 7.61 -6.13 16.45
N GLY A 160 6.28 -6.04 16.45
CA GLY A 160 5.55 -5.08 15.63
C GLY A 160 5.25 -5.53 14.19
N GLY A 161 5.63 -6.76 13.80
CA GLY A 161 5.21 -7.33 12.53
C GLY A 161 3.72 -7.67 12.50
N ALA A 162 3.14 -7.71 11.30
CA ALA A 162 1.75 -8.08 11.11
C ALA A 162 1.58 -9.07 9.95
N PRO A 163 0.71 -10.10 10.11
CA PRO A 163 0.35 -10.98 9.02
C PRO A 163 -0.29 -10.23 7.86
N GLN A 164 0.25 -10.45 6.65
CA GLN A 164 -0.26 -9.91 5.40
C GLN A 164 -0.16 -10.95 4.29
N ALA A 165 -1.01 -10.81 3.30
CA ALA A 165 -0.84 -11.48 2.01
C ALA A 165 -1.22 -10.52 0.88
N ARG A 166 -0.81 -10.86 -0.34
CA ARG A 166 -1.21 -10.10 -1.52
C ARG A 166 -1.91 -11.01 -2.51
N LEU A 167 -3.08 -10.60 -2.95
CA LEU A 167 -3.87 -11.24 -3.99
C LEU A 167 -3.62 -10.52 -5.31
N ARG A 168 -3.41 -11.28 -6.39
CA ARG A 168 -3.34 -10.75 -7.75
C ARG A 168 -4.51 -11.28 -8.57
N ILE A 169 -5.25 -10.37 -9.18
CA ILE A 169 -6.30 -10.64 -10.17
C ILE A 169 -5.68 -10.40 -11.55
N ALA A 170 -5.53 -11.45 -12.34
CA ALA A 170 -4.95 -11.37 -13.67
C ALA A 170 -5.99 -10.95 -14.73
N ALA A 171 -5.52 -10.61 -15.93
CA ALA A 171 -6.37 -10.16 -17.03
C ALA A 171 -7.37 -11.24 -17.53
N ASP A 172 -7.13 -12.52 -17.23
CA ASP A 172 -8.03 -13.63 -17.53
C ASP A 172 -9.05 -13.94 -16.42
N GLY A 173 -9.03 -13.15 -15.32
CA GLY A 173 -9.92 -13.30 -14.17
C GLY A 173 -9.43 -14.32 -13.14
N THR A 174 -8.27 -14.94 -13.35
CA THR A 174 -7.67 -15.80 -12.34
C THR A 174 -7.21 -14.99 -11.13
N VAL A 175 -7.37 -15.58 -9.95
CA VAL A 175 -6.92 -15.00 -8.69
C VAL A 175 -5.85 -15.90 -8.10
N SER A 176 -4.74 -15.32 -7.68
CA SER A 176 -3.62 -16.04 -7.06
C SER A 176 -3.00 -15.23 -5.92
N GLN A 177 -2.33 -15.91 -5.00
CA GLN A 177 -1.45 -15.24 -4.06
C GLN A 177 -0.16 -14.81 -4.78
N SER A 178 0.24 -13.57 -4.57
CA SER A 178 1.55 -13.03 -4.95
C SER A 178 2.47 -12.99 -3.73
N SER A 179 3.75 -13.26 -3.97
CA SER A 179 4.83 -13.24 -2.98
C SER A 179 5.26 -11.82 -2.61
#